data_AF-A0A2E3CT05-F1
#
_entry.id   AF-A0A2E3CT05-F1
#
_cell.length_a   1.000
_cell.length_b   1.000
_cell.length_c   1.000
_cell.angle_alpha   90.00
_cell.angle_beta   90.00
_cell.angle_gamma   90.00
#
_symmetry.space_group_name_H-M   'P 1'
#
loop_
_entity.id
_entity.type
_entity.pdbx_description
1 polymer ?
#
loop_
_entity_poly.entity_id
_entity_poly.type
_entity_poly.pdbx_seq_one_letter_code
_entity_poly.pdbx_strand_id
1 'polypeptide(L)'
;MAYIKKRSVDFDYAAYQKQKVAQSINALRAQPLPRTQASEINYHRVMHTVERDVIDANGNVIYPTGYEYNALDYVTWSFRVFVLDEEDIARFSSEIQPHDVVLINQGRIFEAQKALNMPVYVIDTKTQAALKVSTVPSIVSQSGNQLKIEAIHYE
;
A
#
# COMPACT_ATOMS: atom_id res chain seq x y z
N MET A 1 42.44 3.15 -27.64
CA MET A 1 41.70 2.61 -26.47
C MET A 1 41.90 3.48 -25.21
N ALA A 2 41.61 4.78 -25.25
CA ALA A 2 41.80 5.68 -24.10
C ALA A 2 40.56 6.52 -23.75
N TYR A 3 39.45 6.37 -24.49
CA TYR A 3 38.28 7.26 -24.35
C TYR A 3 37.25 6.79 -23.31
N ILE A 4 37.26 5.50 -22.95
CA ILE A 4 36.30 4.91 -22.00
C ILE A 4 36.78 5.05 -20.55
N LYS A 5 38.09 5.14 -20.31
CA LYS A 5 38.69 5.15 -18.96
C LYS A 5 38.64 6.50 -18.24
N LYS A 6 38.27 7.59 -18.93
CA LYS A 6 38.29 8.96 -18.38
C LYS A 6 36.90 9.51 -17.98
N ARG A 7 35.83 8.78 -18.29
CA ARG A 7 34.44 9.17 -17.96
C ARG A 7 33.86 8.41 -16.75
N SER A 8 34.59 7.42 -16.26
CA SER A 8 34.21 6.54 -15.15
C SER A 8 34.62 7.04 -13.77
N VAL A 9 35.31 8.19 -13.67
CA VAL A 9 35.93 8.64 -12.41
C VAL A 9 35.00 9.53 -11.57
N ASP A 10 33.99 10.17 -12.17
CA ASP A 10 33.06 11.07 -11.45
C ASP A 10 31.58 10.75 -11.67
N PHE A 11 31.24 9.53 -12.12
CA PHE A 11 29.84 9.14 -12.21
C PHE A 11 29.36 8.68 -10.84
N ASP A 12 28.58 9.53 -10.17
CA ASP A 12 27.94 9.18 -8.89
C ASP A 12 26.86 8.12 -9.12
N TYR A 13 27.30 6.86 -9.08
CA TYR A 13 26.42 5.70 -9.18
C TYR A 13 25.35 5.69 -8.10
N ALA A 14 25.62 6.21 -6.90
CA ALA A 14 24.63 6.24 -5.83
C ALA A 14 23.53 7.26 -6.14
N ALA A 15 23.88 8.45 -6.63
CA ALA A 15 22.90 9.45 -7.07
C ALA A 15 22.07 8.97 -8.27
N TYR A 16 22.71 8.35 -9.27
CA TYR A 16 22.02 7.78 -10.43
C TYR A 16 21.02 6.67 -10.02
N GLN A 17 21.43 5.76 -9.13
CA GLN A 17 20.54 4.72 -8.62
C GLN A 17 19.38 5.31 -7.81
N LYS A 18 19.64 6.29 -6.92
CA LYS A 18 18.58 7.02 -6.19
C LYS A 18 17.59 7.67 -7.14
N GLN A 19 18.07 8.31 -8.22
CA GLN A 19 17.22 8.95 -9.21
C GLN A 19 16.35 7.94 -9.97
N LYS A 20 16.92 6.82 -10.40
CA LYS A 20 16.17 5.74 -11.06
C LYS A 20 15.10 5.14 -10.16
N VAL A 21 15.44 4.90 -8.89
CA VAL A 21 14.49 4.39 -7.89
C VAL A 21 13.36 5.39 -7.64
N ALA A 22 13.67 6.68 -7.52
CA ALA A 22 12.66 7.73 -7.37
C ALA A 22 11.70 7.78 -8.58
N GLN A 23 12.24 7.65 -9.81
CA GLN A 23 11.42 7.59 -11.03
C GLN A 23 10.53 6.36 -11.07
N SER A 24 11.03 5.17 -10.69
CA SER A 24 10.21 3.96 -10.65
C SER A 24 9.11 4.03 -9.58
N ILE A 25 9.42 4.62 -8.41
CA ILE A 25 8.44 4.83 -7.35
C ILE A 25 7.31 5.73 -7.86
N ASN A 26 7.64 6.83 -8.53
CA ASN A 26 6.64 7.73 -9.09
C ASN A 26 5.78 7.08 -10.17
N ALA A 27 6.32 6.14 -10.95
CA ALA A 27 5.56 5.39 -11.95
C ALA A 27 4.58 4.36 -11.34
N LEU A 28 4.83 3.89 -10.11
CA LEU A 28 3.96 2.95 -9.40
C LEU A 28 2.87 3.64 -8.60
N ARG A 29 3.07 4.89 -8.18
CA ARG A 29 2.13 5.63 -7.34
C ARG A 29 0.74 5.66 -7.96
N ALA A 30 -0.25 5.44 -7.10
CA ALA A 30 -1.65 5.66 -7.44
C ALA A 30 -1.94 7.15 -7.71
N GLN A 31 -3.15 7.44 -8.15
CA GLN A 31 -3.62 8.83 -8.14
C GLN A 31 -3.63 9.36 -6.71
N PRO A 32 -3.15 10.59 -6.48
CA PRO A 32 -3.14 11.17 -5.14
C PRO A 32 -4.52 11.19 -4.49
N LEU A 33 -4.57 10.74 -3.25
CA LEU A 33 -5.74 10.87 -2.39
C LEU A 33 -5.77 12.27 -1.76
N PRO A 34 -6.96 12.91 -1.68
CA PRO A 34 -7.14 14.16 -0.95
C PRO A 34 -7.04 13.97 0.57
N ARG A 35 -6.82 15.08 1.28
CA ARG A 35 -6.81 15.10 2.75
C ARG A 35 -8.22 14.89 3.32
N THR A 36 -8.32 14.08 4.37
CA THR A 36 -9.55 13.84 5.13
C THR A 36 -10.04 15.14 5.76
N GLN A 37 -11.30 15.51 5.53
CA GLN A 37 -11.91 16.75 6.06
C GLN A 37 -12.82 16.50 7.27
N ALA A 38 -13.29 15.26 7.44
CA ALA A 38 -14.09 14.84 8.57
C ALA A 38 -13.81 13.36 8.85
N SER A 39 -13.72 13.00 10.13
CA SER A 39 -13.49 11.60 10.50
C SER A 39 -14.71 10.75 10.17
N GLU A 40 -14.50 9.63 9.48
CA GLU A 40 -15.57 8.71 9.08
C GLU A 40 -15.08 7.27 9.16
N ILE A 41 -16.03 6.35 9.35
CA ILE A 41 -15.77 4.91 9.37
C ILE A 41 -16.63 4.25 8.30
N ASN A 42 -15.97 3.58 7.37
CA ASN A 42 -16.60 2.82 6.29
C ASN A 42 -16.25 1.34 6.38
N TYR A 43 -17.16 0.47 5.93
CA TYR A 43 -16.96 -0.97 5.91
C TYR A 43 -17.01 -1.50 4.47
N HIS A 44 -16.01 -2.29 4.08
CA HIS A 44 -15.89 -2.84 2.74
C HIS A 44 -15.75 -4.37 2.76
N ARG A 45 -16.53 -5.07 1.94
CA ARG A 45 -16.37 -6.51 1.70
C ARG A 45 -15.38 -6.74 0.56
N VAL A 46 -14.40 -7.60 0.78
CA VAL A 46 -13.36 -7.92 -0.21
C VAL A 46 -13.89 -9.02 -1.13
N MET A 47 -14.88 -8.66 -1.95
CA MET A 47 -15.50 -9.57 -2.90
C MET A 47 -14.54 -9.90 -4.04
N HIS A 48 -14.38 -11.18 -4.33
CA HIS A 48 -13.57 -11.69 -5.42
C HIS A 48 -14.41 -12.61 -6.30
N THR A 49 -14.24 -12.47 -7.61
CA THR A 49 -14.89 -13.30 -8.62
C THR A 49 -13.88 -14.27 -9.20
N VAL A 50 -14.20 -15.56 -9.17
CA VAL A 50 -13.33 -16.62 -9.70
C VAL A 50 -13.29 -16.53 -11.22
N GLU A 51 -12.12 -16.23 -11.80
CA GLU A 51 -11.96 -16.02 -13.25
C GLU A 51 -11.88 -17.32 -14.08
N ARG A 52 -11.67 -18.46 -13.41
CA ARG A 52 -11.52 -19.78 -14.03
C ARG A 52 -11.90 -20.87 -13.03
N ASP A 53 -12.37 -22.00 -13.53
CA ASP A 53 -12.71 -23.15 -12.69
C ASP A 53 -11.51 -23.52 -11.80
N VAL A 54 -11.76 -23.54 -10.50
CA VAL A 54 -10.82 -24.05 -9.50
C VAL A 54 -11.12 -25.53 -9.32
N ILE A 55 -10.13 -26.37 -9.61
CA ILE A 55 -10.25 -27.82 -9.52
C ILE A 55 -9.48 -28.36 -8.31
N ASP A 56 -10.00 -29.42 -7.69
CA ASP A 56 -9.28 -30.18 -6.68
C ASP A 56 -8.21 -31.10 -7.30
N ALA A 57 -7.48 -31.83 -6.44
CA ALA A 57 -6.45 -32.78 -6.87
C ALA A 57 -7.01 -33.96 -7.70
N ASN A 58 -8.32 -34.22 -7.65
CA ASN A 58 -8.99 -35.29 -8.39
C ASN A 58 -9.59 -34.80 -9.72
N GLY A 59 -9.49 -33.50 -10.01
CA GLY A 59 -10.06 -32.89 -11.21
C GLY A 59 -11.52 -32.46 -11.07
N ASN A 60 -12.11 -32.51 -9.87
CA ASN A 60 -13.46 -32.01 -9.64
C ASN A 60 -13.43 -30.48 -9.48
N VAL A 61 -14.40 -29.79 -10.08
CA VAL A 61 -14.56 -28.33 -9.91
C VAL A 61 -15.09 -28.05 -8.49
N ILE A 62 -14.30 -27.35 -7.69
CA ILE A 62 -14.67 -26.91 -6.34
C ILE A 62 -15.20 -25.48 -6.31
N TYR A 63 -14.76 -24.62 -7.24
CA TYR A 63 -15.37 -23.32 -7.48
C TYR A 63 -15.50 -23.09 -8.99
N PRO A 64 -16.73 -22.90 -9.50
CA PRO A 64 -16.92 -22.62 -10.91
C PRO A 64 -16.49 -21.18 -11.24
N THR A 65 -16.12 -20.97 -12.49
CA THR A 65 -15.93 -19.64 -13.07
C THR A 65 -17.16 -18.77 -12.80
N GLY A 66 -16.95 -17.52 -12.37
CA GLY A 66 -18.01 -16.58 -12.00
C GLY A 66 -18.50 -16.71 -10.56
N TYR A 67 -18.02 -17.68 -9.78
CA TYR A 67 -18.32 -17.76 -8.35
C TYR A 67 -17.77 -16.54 -7.61
N GLU A 68 -18.61 -15.90 -6.81
CA GLU A 68 -18.23 -14.76 -5.98
C GLU A 68 -18.14 -15.14 -4.51
N TYR A 69 -17.08 -14.70 -3.86
CA TYR A 69 -16.91 -14.89 -2.43
C TYR A 69 -16.21 -13.70 -1.80
N ASN A 70 -16.42 -13.52 -0.50
CA ASN A 70 -15.68 -12.54 0.27
C ASN A 70 -14.40 -13.19 0.80
N ALA A 71 -13.22 -12.64 0.45
CA ALA A 71 -11.95 -13.21 0.85
C ALA A 71 -11.82 -13.35 2.39
N LEU A 72 -12.36 -12.39 3.12
CA LEU A 72 -12.32 -12.37 4.59
C LEU A 72 -13.24 -13.40 5.28
N ASP A 73 -14.04 -14.16 4.51
CA ASP A 73 -14.75 -15.33 5.05
C ASP A 73 -13.79 -16.54 5.21
N TYR A 74 -12.63 -16.52 4.55
CA TYR A 74 -11.69 -17.65 4.48
C TYR A 74 -10.29 -17.33 4.99
N VAL A 75 -9.88 -16.05 4.99
CA VAL A 75 -8.56 -15.62 5.48
C VAL A 75 -8.69 -14.53 6.54
N THR A 76 -7.80 -14.58 7.53
CA THR A 76 -7.69 -13.55 8.56
C THR A 76 -6.59 -12.56 8.21
N TRP A 77 -6.94 -11.29 8.21
CA TRP A 77 -6.06 -10.14 8.06
C TRP A 77 -5.73 -9.57 9.45
N SER A 78 -4.55 -9.91 9.96
CA SER A 78 -4.16 -9.64 11.36
C SER A 78 -3.40 -8.33 11.61
N PHE A 79 -3.11 -7.55 10.57
CA PHE A 79 -2.37 -6.29 10.65
C PHE A 79 -3.22 -5.10 10.19
N ARG A 80 -2.87 -3.89 10.64
CA ARG A 80 -3.50 -2.66 10.14
C ARG A 80 -2.68 -2.09 8.99
N VAL A 81 -3.34 -1.36 8.10
CA VAL A 81 -2.70 -0.60 7.03
C VAL A 81 -2.94 0.88 7.27
N PHE A 82 -1.88 1.63 7.51
CA PHE A 82 -1.90 3.08 7.58
C PHE A 82 -1.65 3.63 6.18
N VAL A 83 -2.58 4.41 5.64
CA VAL A 83 -2.41 5.14 4.38
C VAL A 83 -2.26 6.61 4.71
N LEU A 84 -1.05 7.15 4.50
CA LEU A 84 -0.60 8.42 5.06
C LEU A 84 0.13 9.26 4.01
N ASP A 85 0.17 10.58 4.17
CA ASP A 85 1.21 11.41 3.57
C ASP A 85 2.47 11.45 4.47
N GLU A 86 3.64 11.82 3.91
CA GLU A 86 4.88 11.98 4.71
C GLU A 86 4.68 12.90 5.92
N GLU A 87 3.85 13.94 5.79
CA GLU A 87 3.56 14.89 6.86
C GLU A 87 2.79 14.29 8.04
N ASP A 88 2.04 13.20 7.83
CA ASP A 88 1.24 12.54 8.86
C ASP A 88 2.09 11.67 9.79
N ILE A 89 3.31 11.32 9.37
CA ILE A 89 4.14 10.32 10.02
C ILE A 89 4.41 10.69 11.49
N ALA A 90 4.72 11.96 11.75
CA ALA A 90 4.99 12.43 13.11
C ALA A 90 3.76 12.31 14.03
N ARG A 91 2.55 12.45 13.47
CA ARG A 91 1.30 12.34 14.25
C ARG A 91 1.02 10.89 14.64
N PHE A 92 1.26 9.93 13.74
CA PHE A 92 0.88 8.54 13.94
C PHE A 92 2.03 7.62 14.40
N SER A 93 3.26 8.11 14.48
CA SER A 93 4.43 7.28 14.80
C SER A 93 4.33 6.52 16.13
N SER A 94 3.65 7.09 17.13
CA SER A 94 3.43 6.43 18.43
C SER A 94 2.33 5.37 18.40
N GLU A 95 1.44 5.40 17.40
CA GLU A 95 0.32 4.48 17.25
C GLU A 95 0.67 3.27 16.38
N ILE A 96 1.61 3.45 15.44
CA ILE A 96 2.08 2.43 14.49
C ILE A 96 2.88 1.34 15.23
N GLN A 97 2.54 0.08 14.98
CA GLN A 97 3.20 -1.09 15.53
C GLN A 97 4.12 -1.75 14.48
N PRO A 98 5.12 -2.54 14.90
CA PRO A 98 6.06 -3.18 13.96
C PRO A 98 5.42 -4.14 12.94
N HIS A 99 4.22 -4.66 13.23
CA HIS A 99 3.48 -5.57 12.34
C HIS A 99 2.46 -4.83 11.45
N ASP A 100 2.27 -3.52 11.64
CA ASP A 100 1.45 -2.72 10.76
C ASP A 100 2.16 -2.47 9.43
N VAL A 101 1.37 -2.18 8.39
CA VAL A 101 1.87 -1.76 7.08
C VAL A 101 1.62 -0.27 6.92
N VAL A 102 2.63 0.46 6.45
CA VAL A 102 2.50 1.90 6.18
C VAL A 102 2.67 2.15 4.68
N LEU A 103 1.64 2.73 4.07
CA LEU A 103 1.57 3.12 2.68
C LEU A 103 1.58 4.65 2.56
N ILE A 104 2.50 5.17 1.76
CA ILE A 104 2.71 6.59 1.53
C ILE A 104 1.97 7.02 0.26
N ASN A 105 0.98 7.89 0.43
CA ASN A 105 0.23 8.54 -0.65
C ASN A 105 1.09 9.61 -1.34
N GLN A 106 1.61 10.58 -0.60
CA GLN A 106 2.53 11.62 -1.08
C GLN A 106 3.74 11.83 -0.17
N GLY A 107 4.81 12.41 -0.74
CA GLY A 107 6.04 12.76 -0.02
C GLY A 107 7.19 11.75 -0.16
N ARG A 108 8.25 11.99 0.60
CA ARG A 108 9.55 11.30 0.56
C ARG A 108 9.54 10.05 1.43
N ILE A 109 9.38 8.92 0.75
CA ILE A 109 9.34 7.59 1.37
C ILE A 109 10.56 7.27 2.26
N PHE A 110 11.77 7.70 1.89
CA PHE A 110 12.97 7.40 2.66
C PHE A 110 13.01 8.14 4.01
N GLU A 111 12.44 9.35 4.07
CA GLU A 111 12.33 10.10 5.32
C GLU A 111 11.29 9.46 6.24
N ALA A 112 10.14 9.04 5.68
CA ALA A 112 9.15 8.26 6.41
C ALA A 112 9.72 6.94 6.95
N GLN A 113 10.50 6.20 6.14
CA GLN A 113 11.15 4.96 6.55
C GLN A 113 12.12 5.19 7.71
N LYS A 114 12.91 6.26 7.64
CA LYS A 114 13.88 6.63 8.67
C LYS A 114 13.18 7.05 9.97
N ALA A 115 12.10 7.82 9.86
CA ALA A 115 11.32 8.28 11.01
C ALA A 115 10.65 7.13 11.77
N LEU A 116 10.11 6.13 11.04
CA LEU A 116 9.43 4.99 11.64
C LEU A 116 10.36 3.82 11.98
N ASN A 117 11.58 3.80 11.45
CA ASN A 117 12.53 2.69 11.58
C ASN A 117 11.94 1.33 11.17
N MET A 118 11.10 1.32 10.14
CA MET A 118 10.46 0.13 9.58
C MET A 118 10.22 0.31 8.07
N PRO A 119 10.01 -0.77 7.30
CA PRO A 119 9.65 -0.64 5.89
C PRO A 119 8.36 0.15 5.71
N VAL A 120 8.40 1.12 4.80
CA VAL A 120 7.25 1.88 4.32
C VAL A 120 7.18 1.70 2.80
N TYR A 121 5.98 1.72 2.24
CA TYR A 121 5.77 1.48 0.81
C TYR A 121 5.01 2.65 0.19
N VAL A 122 5.08 2.81 -1.12
CA VAL A 122 4.15 3.68 -1.84
C VAL A 122 2.85 2.95 -2.08
N ILE A 123 1.73 3.67 -2.00
CA ILE A 123 0.45 3.10 -2.43
C ILE A 123 0.38 3.09 -3.97
N ASP A 124 0.19 1.90 -4.54
CA ASP A 124 -0.06 1.73 -5.97
C ASP A 124 -1.55 1.71 -6.30
N THR A 125 -1.88 1.82 -7.60
CA THR A 125 -3.26 1.91 -8.07
C THR A 125 -4.09 0.67 -7.70
N LYS A 126 -3.50 -0.53 -7.71
CA LYS A 126 -4.20 -1.77 -7.39
C LYS A 126 -4.48 -1.86 -5.90
N THR A 127 -3.49 -1.52 -5.06
CA THR A 127 -3.64 -1.50 -3.61
C THR A 127 -4.66 -0.44 -3.18
N GLN A 128 -4.63 0.76 -3.76
CA GLN A 128 -5.64 1.80 -3.51
C GLN A 128 -7.05 1.31 -3.84
N ALA A 129 -7.24 0.70 -5.00
CA ALA A 129 -8.54 0.17 -5.43
C ALA A 129 -9.03 -1.00 -4.56
N ALA A 130 -8.13 -1.87 -4.09
CA ALA A 130 -8.45 -3.00 -3.24
C ALA A 130 -8.83 -2.59 -1.81
N LEU A 131 -8.13 -1.60 -1.24
CA LEU A 131 -8.40 -1.10 0.11
C LEU A 131 -9.62 -0.17 0.17
N LYS A 132 -10.07 0.36 -0.98
CA LYS A 132 -11.18 1.35 -1.07
C LYS A 132 -10.95 2.61 -0.23
N VAL A 133 -9.69 3.01 -0.06
CA VAL A 133 -9.35 4.25 0.63
C VAL A 133 -9.55 5.43 -0.32
N SER A 134 -10.26 6.45 0.15
CA SER A 134 -10.63 7.66 -0.60
C SER A 134 -9.92 8.93 -0.12
N THR A 135 -9.40 8.95 1.12
CA THR A 135 -8.73 10.11 1.71
C THR A 135 -7.56 9.69 2.61
N VAL A 136 -6.66 10.63 2.92
CA VAL A 136 -5.56 10.43 3.89
C VAL A 136 -5.56 11.49 5.00
N PRO A 137 -5.21 11.15 6.25
CA PRO A 137 -4.81 9.82 6.70
C PRO A 137 -6.02 8.87 6.81
N SER A 138 -5.78 7.59 6.57
CA SER A 138 -6.74 6.51 6.81
C SER A 138 -6.08 5.29 7.43
N ILE A 139 -6.79 4.59 8.31
CA ILE A 139 -6.38 3.32 8.90
C ILE A 139 -7.34 2.22 8.43
N VAL A 140 -6.81 1.19 7.80
CA VAL A 140 -7.57 0.02 7.38
C VAL A 140 -7.26 -1.15 8.31
N SER A 141 -8.30 -1.83 8.79
CA SER A 141 -8.19 -3.01 9.66
C SER A 141 -9.32 -4.00 9.35
N GLN A 142 -9.25 -5.23 9.84
CA GLN A 142 -10.37 -6.17 9.72
C GLN A 142 -11.37 -5.98 10.87
N SER A 143 -12.66 -5.98 10.55
CA SER A 143 -13.77 -6.09 11.49
C SER A 143 -14.76 -7.14 11.01
N GLY A 144 -14.83 -8.26 11.74
CA GLY A 144 -15.59 -9.44 11.28
C GLY A 144 -15.05 -9.92 9.93
N ASN A 145 -15.92 -10.00 8.93
CA ASN A 145 -15.55 -10.37 7.56
C ASN A 145 -15.47 -9.14 6.63
N GLN A 146 -15.23 -7.94 7.15
CA GLN A 146 -15.10 -6.71 6.38
C GLN A 146 -13.79 -6.00 6.70
N LEU A 147 -13.32 -5.17 5.77
CA LEU A 147 -12.36 -4.13 6.08
C LEU A 147 -13.09 -2.94 6.70
N LYS A 148 -12.65 -2.54 7.88
CA LYS A 148 -12.98 -1.26 8.52
C LYS A 148 -11.95 -0.23 8.06
N ILE A 149 -12.43 0.84 7.44
CA ILE A 149 -11.63 1.95 6.92
C ILE A 149 -11.98 3.17 7.78
N GLU A 150 -11.02 3.65 8.56
CA GLU A 150 -11.16 4.81 9.43
C GLU A 150 -10.42 5.98 8.80
N ALA A 151 -11.14 6.92 8.18
CA ALA A 151 -10.56 8.18 7.76
C ALA A 151 -10.47 9.11 8.97
N ILE A 152 -9.32 9.73 9.18
CA ILE A 152 -9.04 10.53 10.38
C ILE A 152 -8.83 11.99 10.00
N HIS A 153 -9.67 12.86 10.54
CA HIS A 153 -9.46 14.30 10.50
C HIS A 153 -8.77 14.77 11.79
N TYR A 154 -7.77 15.63 11.66
CA TYR A 154 -7.12 16.31 12.77
C TYR A 154 -6.71 17.72 12.33
N GLU A 155 -6.63 18.64 13.29
CA GLU A 155 -6.24 20.06 13.09
C GLU A 155 -4.72 20.27 13.12
#